data_AF-A0A5J4W5C7-F1
#
_entry.id   AF-A0A5J4W5C7-F1
#
_cell.length_a   1.000
_cell.length_b   1.000
_cell.length_c   1.000
_cell.angle_alpha   90.00
_cell.angle_beta   90.00
_cell.angle_gamma   90.00
#
_symmetry.space_group_name_H-M   'P 1'
#
loop_
_entity.id
_entity.type
_entity.pdbx_description
1 polymer ?
#
loop_
_entity_poly.entity_id
_entity_poly.type
_entity_poly.pdbx_seq_one_letter_code
_entity_poly.pdbx_strand_id
1 'polypeptide(L)'
;MMTLCIILIIQVALCSLLEAVESELSNNEIYIYVSVNGDDSYNGTVVAPVHTLHRACSIASDIHSPVIIDIGGGTFTETNETVLETGIITIIGSGINKTIVTHSGIRAILFLNPNISSSFTFTNI
;
A
#
# COMPACT_ATOMS: atom_id res chain seq x y z
N MET A 1 -4.84 51.97 12.97
CA MET A 1 -4.14 50.84 13.63
C MET A 1 -5.00 49.58 13.76
N MET A 2 -6.31 49.65 14.06
CA MET A 2 -7.17 48.46 14.17
C MET A 2 -7.31 47.62 12.89
N THR A 3 -7.38 48.24 11.71
CA THR A 3 -7.62 47.54 10.43
C THR A 3 -6.46 46.63 10.03
N LEU A 4 -5.22 46.99 10.39
CA LEU A 4 -4.04 46.20 10.09
C LEU A 4 -3.97 44.92 10.95
N CYS A 5 -4.40 44.98 12.21
CA CYS A 5 -4.45 43.82 13.10
C CYS A 5 -5.47 42.77 12.62
N ILE A 6 -6.65 43.21 12.17
CA ILE A 6 -7.70 42.29 11.71
C ILE A 6 -7.25 41.54 10.45
N ILE A 7 -6.61 42.22 9.51
CA ILE A 7 -6.07 41.60 8.29
C ILE A 7 -5.00 40.57 8.62
N LEU A 8 -4.09 40.87 9.55
CA LEU A 8 -3.03 39.95 9.95
C LEU A 8 -3.58 38.69 10.63
N ILE A 9 -4.60 38.83 11.49
CA ILE A 9 -5.26 37.72 12.16
C ILE A 9 -5.97 36.81 11.14
N ILE A 10 -6.67 37.39 10.17
CA ILE A 10 -7.34 36.63 9.09
C ILE A 10 -6.31 35.91 8.23
N GLN A 11 -5.20 36.56 7.87
CA GLN A 11 -4.14 35.95 7.06
C GLN A 11 -3.51 34.75 7.75
N VAL A 12 -3.19 34.87 9.05
CA VAL A 12 -2.60 33.79 9.84
C VAL A 12 -3.58 32.63 10.00
N ALA A 13 -4.87 32.91 10.27
CA ALA A 13 -5.90 31.89 10.40
C ALA A 13 -6.22 31.17 9.09
N LEU A 14 -6.17 31.88 7.96
CA LEU A 14 -6.38 31.27 6.64
C LEU A 14 -5.19 30.40 6.24
N CYS A 15 -3.97 30.81 6.59
CA CYS A 15 -2.75 30.04 6.31
C CYS A 15 -2.73 28.71 7.09
N SER A 16 -3.07 28.73 8.39
CA SER A 16 -3.13 27.50 9.19
C SER A 16 -4.30 26.59 8.81
N LEU A 17 -5.41 27.14 8.34
CA LEU A 17 -6.51 26.35 7.80
C LEU A 17 -6.13 25.66 6.49
N LEU A 18 -5.34 26.31 5.64
CA LEU A 18 -4.85 25.73 4.38
C LEU A 18 -3.90 24.56 4.63
N GLU A 19 -2.94 24.71 5.55
CA GLU A 19 -2.01 23.64 5.93
C GLU A 19 -2.74 22.42 6.54
N ALA A 20 -3.79 22.65 7.34
CA ALA A 20 -4.60 21.57 7.91
C ALA A 20 -5.38 20.79 6.83
N VAL A 21 -5.90 21.48 5.81
CA VAL A 21 -6.61 20.84 4.69
C VAL A 21 -5.65 20.03 3.81
N GLU A 22 -4.43 20.53 3.56
CA GLU A 22 -3.41 19.80 2.82
C GLU A 22 -2.96 18.54 3.55
N SER A 23 -2.89 18.58 4.89
CA SER A 23 -2.59 17.40 5.72
C SER A 23 -3.67 16.33 5.67
N GLU A 24 -4.95 16.69 5.57
CA GLU A 24 -6.06 15.72 5.48
C GLU A 24 -6.09 15.03 4.10
N LEU A 25 -5.71 15.73 3.03
CA LEU A 25 -5.61 15.18 1.67
C LEU A 25 -4.36 14.31 1.46
N SER A 26 -3.37 14.42 2.35
CA SER A 26 -2.13 13.63 2.32
C SER A 26 -2.33 12.17 2.77
N ASN A 27 -3.45 11.81 3.38
CA ASN A 27 -3.70 10.48 3.94
C ASN A 27 -4.46 9.54 3.00
N ASN A 28 -4.25 9.68 1.68
CA ASN A 28 -4.85 8.75 0.73
C ASN A 28 -4.03 7.46 0.70
N GLU A 29 -4.31 6.56 1.64
CA GLU A 29 -3.74 5.21 1.66
C GLU A 29 -3.98 4.54 0.30
N ILE A 30 -2.91 4.08 -0.34
CA ILE A 30 -3.00 3.48 -1.67
C ILE A 30 -3.23 1.98 -1.48
N TYR A 31 -4.35 1.48 -1.99
CA TYR A 31 -4.70 0.06 -1.92
C TYR A 31 -4.42 -0.66 -3.22
N ILE A 32 -3.83 -1.86 -3.10
CA ILE A 32 -3.69 -2.84 -4.17
C ILE A 32 -4.39 -4.11 -3.72
N TYR A 33 -5.38 -4.58 -4.49
CA TYR A 33 -6.20 -5.74 -4.15
C TYR A 33 -5.73 -7.00 -4.86
N VAL A 34 -5.62 -8.09 -4.12
CA VAL A 34 -5.24 -9.43 -4.60
C VAL A 34 -6.39 -10.40 -4.37
N SER A 35 -6.74 -11.20 -5.38
CA SER A 35 -7.85 -12.16 -5.31
C SER A 35 -7.54 -13.44 -6.07
N VAL A 36 -8.02 -14.59 -5.55
CA VAL A 36 -7.87 -15.89 -6.21
C VAL A 36 -8.51 -15.95 -7.60
N ASN A 37 -9.47 -15.07 -7.87
CA ASN A 37 -10.11 -14.92 -9.20
C ASN A 37 -9.62 -13.67 -9.94
N GLY A 38 -8.56 -13.02 -9.44
CA GLY A 38 -7.94 -11.87 -10.08
C GLY A 38 -7.16 -12.22 -11.34
N ASP A 39 -6.59 -11.20 -11.97
CA ASP A 39 -5.76 -11.33 -13.19
C ASP A 39 -4.58 -10.34 -13.11
N ASP A 40 -3.36 -10.81 -13.37
CA ASP A 40 -2.14 -10.02 -13.28
C ASP A 40 -1.99 -8.97 -14.40
N SER A 41 -2.85 -9.02 -15.42
CA SER A 41 -3.01 -7.94 -16.40
C SER A 41 -3.73 -6.71 -15.84
N TYR A 42 -4.36 -6.82 -14.67
CA TYR A 42 -5.02 -5.70 -14.01
C TYR A 42 -4.07 -4.85 -13.15
N ASN A 43 -4.56 -3.67 -12.76
CA ASN A 43 -3.83 -2.70 -11.94
C ASN A 43 -4.08 -2.86 -10.43
N GLY A 44 -4.81 -3.90 -10.00
CA GLY A 44 -5.01 -4.19 -8.57
C GLY A 44 -6.05 -3.29 -7.89
N THR A 45 -7.13 -2.93 -8.58
CA THR A 45 -8.25 -2.19 -7.97
C THR A 45 -9.27 -3.15 -7.36
N VAL A 46 -10.18 -2.65 -6.52
CA VAL A 46 -11.21 -3.50 -5.88
C VAL A 46 -12.11 -4.26 -6.87
N VAL A 47 -12.36 -3.68 -8.06
CA VAL A 47 -13.18 -4.31 -9.11
C VAL A 47 -12.36 -5.09 -10.15
N ALA A 48 -11.04 -4.89 -10.16
CA ALA A 48 -10.09 -5.56 -11.05
C ALA A 48 -8.81 -5.90 -10.25
N PRO A 49 -8.90 -6.87 -9.33
CA PRO A 49 -7.78 -7.26 -8.47
C PRO A 49 -6.76 -8.09 -9.22
N VAL A 50 -5.49 -8.02 -8.82
CA VAL A 50 -4.45 -8.89 -9.38
C VAL A 50 -4.57 -10.31 -8.84
N HIS A 51 -3.96 -11.28 -9.52
CA HIS A 51 -4.01 -12.68 -9.12
C HIS A 51 -2.89 -13.03 -8.14
N THR A 52 -1.68 -12.50 -8.37
CA THR A 52 -0.48 -12.87 -7.64
C THR A 52 0.02 -11.77 -6.72
N LEU A 53 0.64 -12.19 -5.62
CA LEU A 53 1.37 -11.29 -4.74
C LEU A 53 2.59 -10.70 -5.43
N HIS A 54 3.23 -11.47 -6.31
CA HIS A 54 4.34 -10.98 -7.13
C HIS A 54 3.94 -9.73 -7.93
N ARG A 55 2.79 -9.78 -8.61
CA ARG A 55 2.30 -8.63 -9.37
C ARG A 55 1.93 -7.45 -8.47
N ALA A 56 1.26 -7.70 -7.35
CA ALA A 56 0.89 -6.66 -6.39
C ALA A 56 2.12 -5.89 -5.86
N CYS A 57 3.16 -6.64 -5.47
CA CYS A 57 4.42 -6.09 -4.99
C CYS A 57 5.21 -5.35 -6.07
N SER A 58 5.15 -5.80 -7.32
CA SER A 58 5.73 -5.08 -8.46
C SER A 58 5.07 -3.72 -8.65
N ILE A 59 3.73 -3.65 -8.61
CA ILE A 59 3.00 -2.38 -8.71
C ILE A 59 3.32 -1.49 -7.50
N ALA A 60 3.37 -2.05 -6.29
CA ALA A 60 3.69 -1.30 -5.08
C ALA A 60 5.10 -0.69 -5.10
N SER A 61 6.07 -1.40 -5.68
CA SER A 61 7.47 -0.95 -5.75
C SER A 61 7.66 0.27 -6.67
N ASP A 62 6.77 0.47 -7.63
CA ASP A 62 6.77 1.67 -8.50
C ASP A 62 6.20 2.91 -7.77
N ILE A 63 5.58 2.73 -6.60
CA ILE A 63 4.88 3.77 -5.85
C ILE A 63 5.75 4.26 -4.68
N HIS A 64 5.97 5.56 -4.62
CA HIS A 64 6.83 6.21 -3.62
C HIS A 64 6.08 6.63 -2.33
N SER A 65 4.86 6.15 -2.14
CA SER A 65 3.98 6.44 -1.01
C SER A 65 3.65 5.16 -0.27
N PRO A 66 3.15 5.21 0.99
CA PRO A 66 2.69 4.02 1.70
C PRO A 66 1.61 3.27 0.92
N VAL A 67 1.82 1.98 0.70
CA VAL A 67 0.90 1.07 -0.02
C VAL A 67 0.41 -0.02 0.91
N ILE A 68 -0.89 -0.31 0.82
CA ILE A 68 -1.54 -1.45 1.45
C ILE A 68 -1.89 -2.47 0.37
N ILE A 69 -1.32 -3.66 0.48
CA ILE A 69 -1.70 -4.82 -0.32
C ILE A 69 -2.75 -5.61 0.47
N ASP A 70 -3.99 -5.58 0.02
CA ASP A 70 -5.12 -6.29 0.62
C ASP A 70 -5.34 -7.62 -0.12
N ILE A 71 -5.10 -8.72 0.58
CA ILE A 71 -5.23 -10.07 0.04
C ILE A 71 -6.56 -10.66 0.48
N GLY A 72 -7.41 -10.93 -0.51
CA GLY A 72 -8.67 -11.65 -0.35
C GLY A 72 -8.48 -13.05 0.24
N GLY A 73 -9.55 -13.64 0.74
CA GLY A 73 -9.51 -15.00 1.28
C GLY A 73 -9.29 -16.03 0.18
N GLY A 74 -8.44 -17.03 0.46
CA GLY A 74 -8.14 -18.14 -0.44
C GLY A 74 -6.72 -18.65 -0.31
N THR A 75 -6.38 -19.60 -1.18
CA THR A 75 -5.03 -20.13 -1.33
C THR A 75 -4.41 -19.59 -2.60
N PHE A 76 -3.30 -18.86 -2.45
CA PHE A 76 -2.52 -18.28 -3.53
C PHE A 76 -1.24 -19.10 -3.68
N THR A 77 -1.03 -19.70 -4.84
CA THR A 77 0.18 -20.47 -5.12
C THR A 77 1.09 -19.66 -6.02
N GLU A 78 2.09 -19.03 -5.41
CA GLU A 78 3.12 -18.28 -6.11
C GLU A 78 4.10 -19.25 -6.79
N THR A 79 4.54 -18.88 -7.99
CA THR A 79 5.61 -19.58 -8.72
C THR A 79 6.85 -18.72 -8.86
N ASN A 80 6.67 -17.40 -8.81
CA ASN A 80 7.72 -16.41 -9.00
C ASN A 80 8.23 -15.93 -7.65
N GLU A 81 9.52 -15.60 -7.61
CA GLU A 81 10.08 -14.89 -6.48
C GLU A 81 9.56 -13.45 -6.47
N THR A 82 9.08 -12.99 -5.32
CA THR A 82 8.70 -11.60 -5.12
C THR A 82 9.85 -10.85 -4.45
N VAL A 83 10.40 -9.87 -5.15
CA VAL A 83 11.45 -8.99 -4.63
C VAL A 83 10.84 -7.62 -4.38
N LEU A 84 11.00 -7.13 -3.16
CA LEU A 84 10.68 -5.75 -2.82
C LEU A 84 11.96 -4.93 -2.85
N GLU A 85 12.05 -4.01 -3.80
CA GLU A 85 13.23 -3.17 -3.99
C GLU A 85 13.16 -1.85 -3.26
N THR A 86 11.95 -1.30 -3.03
CA THR A 86 11.70 -0.01 -2.37
C THR A 86 10.28 0.05 -1.79
N GLY A 87 9.96 1.12 -1.04
CA GLY A 87 8.59 1.45 -0.63
C GLY A 87 8.28 1.20 0.85
N ILE A 88 7.13 1.70 1.29
CA ILE A 88 6.53 1.41 2.60
C ILE A 88 5.31 0.53 2.31
N ILE A 89 5.41 -0.77 2.57
CA ILE A 89 4.40 -1.75 2.14
C ILE A 89 3.83 -2.47 3.35
N THR A 90 2.51 -2.46 3.46
CA THR A 90 1.75 -3.25 4.42
C THR A 90 1.00 -4.33 3.68
N ILE A 91 1.14 -5.60 4.09
CA ILE A 91 0.39 -6.71 3.52
C ILE A 91 -0.63 -7.20 4.54
N ILE A 92 -1.90 -7.20 4.15
CA ILE A 92 -3.03 -7.56 4.99
C ILE A 92 -3.73 -8.78 4.39
N GLY A 93 -3.92 -9.82 5.21
CA GLY A 93 -4.77 -10.95 4.86
C GLY A 93 -6.22 -10.74 5.31
N SER A 94 -7.13 -11.48 4.69
CA SER A 94 -8.57 -11.51 5.04
C SER A 94 -8.89 -12.09 6.43
N GLY A 95 -7.89 -12.45 7.24
CA GLY A 95 -8.02 -13.00 8.58
C GLY A 95 -7.31 -14.34 8.78
N ILE A 96 -7.20 -14.74 10.05
CA ILE A 96 -6.53 -15.96 10.50
C ILE A 96 -7.02 -17.18 9.70
N ASN A 97 -6.09 -17.92 9.09
CA ASN A 97 -6.35 -19.12 8.27
C ASN A 97 -7.28 -18.89 7.07
N LYS A 98 -7.54 -17.65 6.67
CA LYS A 98 -8.36 -17.33 5.50
C LYS A 98 -7.52 -16.98 4.29
N THR A 99 -6.28 -16.52 4.50
CA THR A 99 -5.35 -16.17 3.42
C THR A 99 -4.14 -17.06 3.55
N ILE A 100 -3.93 -17.93 2.57
CA ILE A 100 -2.80 -18.87 2.57
C ILE A 100 -1.98 -18.57 1.32
N VAL A 101 -0.76 -18.07 1.50
CA VAL A 101 0.19 -17.89 0.39
C VAL A 101 1.21 -19.02 0.45
N THR A 102 1.23 -19.83 -0.60
CA THR A 102 2.16 -20.95 -0.76
C THR A 102 3.08 -20.71 -1.95
N HIS A 103 4.19 -21.46 -1.98
CA HIS A 103 5.10 -21.50 -3.13
C HIS A 103 5.11 -22.89 -3.72
N SER A 104 5.14 -23.01 -5.04
CA SER A 104 5.33 -24.31 -5.70
C SER A 104 6.75 -24.56 -6.21
N GLY A 105 7.72 -23.71 -5.87
CA GLY A 105 9.13 -23.84 -6.29
C GLY A 105 10.14 -24.06 -5.14
N ILE A 106 11.43 -23.92 -5.46
CA ILE A 106 12.55 -24.12 -4.51
C ILE A 106 13.06 -22.81 -3.85
N ARG A 107 12.41 -21.68 -4.13
CA ARG A 107 12.79 -20.35 -3.65
C ARG A 107 11.88 -19.89 -2.50
N ALA A 108 12.27 -18.84 -1.79
CA ALA A 108 11.37 -18.17 -0.87
C ALA A 108 10.28 -17.41 -1.65
N ILE A 109 9.09 -17.25 -1.05
CA ILE A 109 7.98 -16.48 -1.62
C ILE A 109 8.34 -15.00 -1.69
N LEU A 110 8.95 -14.48 -0.62
CA LEU A 110 9.29 -13.08 -0.45
C LEU A 110 10.76 -12.92 -0.07
N PHE A 111 11.47 -12.10 -0.82
CA PHE A 111 12.83 -11.67 -0.52
C PHE A 111 12.86 -10.17 -0.24
N LEU A 112 13.32 -9.79 0.95
CA LEU A 112 13.55 -8.39 1.34
C LEU A 112 15.02 -8.05 1.08
N ASN A 113 15.29 -7.08 0.22
CA ASN A 113 16.66 -6.59 0.03
C ASN A 113 17.13 -5.93 1.34
N PRO A 114 18.23 -6.37 1.99
CA PRO A 114 18.64 -5.80 3.27
C PRO A 114 19.19 -4.36 3.18
N ASN A 115 19.38 -3.82 1.97
CA ASN A 115 19.92 -2.48 1.74
C ASN A 115 18.84 -1.38 1.67
N ILE A 116 17.57 -1.70 1.87
CA ILE A 116 16.47 -0.72 1.86
C ILE A 116 16.08 -0.30 3.27
N SER A 117 15.93 1.01 3.46
CA SER A 117 15.34 1.64 4.65
C SER A 117 13.81 1.55 4.64
N SER A 118 13.26 0.40 4.23
CA SER A 118 11.82 0.17 4.07
C SER A 118 11.24 -0.54 5.29
N SER A 119 10.05 -0.14 5.73
CA SER A 119 9.28 -0.90 6.72
C SER A 119 8.33 -1.85 6.00
N PHE A 120 8.31 -3.11 6.46
CA PHE A 120 7.46 -4.15 5.91
C PHE A 120 6.70 -4.84 7.05
N THR A 121 5.38 -4.95 6.93
CA THR A 121 4.52 -5.51 8.00
C THR A 121 3.53 -6.51 7.42
N PHE A 122 3.40 -7.65 8.10
CA PHE A 122 2.33 -8.61 7.88
C PHE A 122 1.25 -8.48 8.96
N THR A 123 -0.01 -8.51 8.59
CA THR A 123 -1.13 -8.49 9.54
C THR A 123 -2.26 -9.39 9.07
N ASN A 124 -2.85 -10.15 10.00
CA ASN A 124 -4.05 -10.97 9.76
C ASN A 124 -3.92 -12.02 8.62
N ILE A 125 -2.72 -12.56 8.42
CA ILE A 125 -2.45 -13.75 7.60
C ILE A 125 -2.50 -15.02 8.45
#